data_AF-A0A2R2ISF9-F1
#
_entry.id   AF-A0A2R2ISF9-F1
#
_cell.length_a   1.000
_cell.length_b   1.000
_cell.length_c   1.000
_cell.angle_alpha   90.00
_cell.angle_beta   90.00
_cell.angle_gamma   90.00
#
_symmetry.space_group_name_H-M   'P 1'
#
loop_
_entity.id
_entity.type
_entity.pdbx_description
1 polymer ?
#
loop_
_entity_poly.entity_id
_entity_poly.type
_entity_poly.pdbx_seq_one_letter_code
_entity_poly.pdbx_strand_id
1 'polypeptide(L)' 'MPCEHCTGLDGDVCYPYYGHAPHIHTQPIGGTVFTGEVPENFEPDPDAAGLGTYYCPNCKEGMNAER' A
#
# COMPACT_ATOMS: atom_id res chain seq x y z
N MET A 1 -3.71 12.86 -12.38
CA MET A 1 -4.85 12.10 -12.95
C MET A 1 -4.57 10.62 -12.77
N PRO A 2 -5.57 9.79 -12.39
CA PRO A 2 -5.40 8.33 -12.33
C PRO A 2 -4.98 7.76 -13.69
N CYS A 3 -4.12 6.74 -13.69
CA CYS A 3 -3.61 6.10 -14.90
C CYS A 3 -4.24 4.71 -15.10
N GLU A 4 -3.95 4.06 -16.23
CA GLU A 4 -4.48 2.73 -16.54
C GLU A 4 -4.13 1.65 -15.51
N HIS A 5 -3.05 1.82 -14.75
CA HIS A 5 -2.65 0.92 -13.65
C HIS A 5 -3.42 1.14 -12.34
N CYS A 6 -4.25 2.19 -12.25
CA CYS A 6 -5.13 2.41 -11.10
C CYS A 6 -6.30 1.42 -11.07
N THR A 7 -6.62 0.80 -12.21
CA THR A 7 -7.71 -0.16 -12.38
C THR A 7 -7.19 -1.51 -12.83
N GLY A 8 -7.84 -2.59 -12.36
CA GLY A 8 -7.62 -3.94 -12.83
C GLY A 8 -8.15 -4.16 -14.25
N LEU A 9 -7.85 -5.32 -14.83
CA LEU A 9 -8.29 -5.69 -16.19
C LEU A 9 -9.81 -5.73 -16.34
N ASP A 10 -10.53 -6.01 -15.25
CA ASP A 10 -11.99 -6.05 -15.19
C ASP A 10 -12.63 -4.69 -14.83
N GLY A 11 -11.81 -3.63 -14.73
CA GLY A 11 -12.25 -2.27 -14.40
C GLY A 11 -12.38 -1.99 -12.90
N ASP A 12 -12.06 -2.95 -12.04
CA ASP A 12 -12.05 -2.78 -10.59
C ASP A 12 -10.99 -1.75 -10.15
N VAL A 13 -11.30 -0.94 -9.15
CA VAL A 13 -10.35 0.01 -8.59
C VAL A 13 -9.31 -0.75 -7.77
N CYS A 14 -8.05 -0.73 -8.21
CA CYS A 14 -6.93 -1.34 -7.49
C CYS A 14 -6.24 -0.37 -6.52
N TYR A 15 -6.26 0.93 -6.83
CA TYR A 15 -5.61 1.95 -6.00
C TYR A 15 -6.52 3.17 -5.80
N PRO A 16 -6.49 3.79 -4.61
CA PRO A 16 -5.70 3.41 -3.43
C PRO A 16 -6.21 2.13 -2.74
N TYR A 17 -5.31 1.42 -2.05
CA TYR A 17 -5.60 0.19 -1.30
C TYR A 17 -5.08 0.30 0.14
N TYR A 18 -5.96 0.21 1.13
CA TYR A 18 -5.59 0.20 2.55
C TYR A 18 -5.29 -1.22 3.02
N GLY A 19 -4.16 -1.42 3.70
CA GLY A 19 -3.75 -2.73 4.17
C GLY A 19 -2.46 -2.72 5.01
N HIS A 20 -1.89 -3.91 5.18
CA HIS A 20 -0.66 -4.08 5.95
C HIS A 20 0.53 -3.40 5.26
N ALA A 21 1.34 -2.70 6.04
CA ALA A 21 2.68 -2.26 5.64
C ALA A 21 3.50 -3.47 5.12
N PRO A 22 4.58 -3.23 4.35
CA PRO A 22 5.38 -4.30 3.76
C PRO A 22 5.80 -5.33 4.81
N HIS A 23 5.51 -6.60 4.54
CA HIS A 23 5.63 -7.66 5.52
C HIS A 23 5.93 -9.01 4.89
N ILE A 24 6.41 -9.92 5.73
CA ILE A 24 6.53 -11.34 5.43
C ILE A 24 5.72 -12.15 6.42
N HIS A 25 5.25 -13.32 5.99
CA HIS A 25 4.68 -14.30 6.90
C HIS A 25 5.78 -15.14 7.54
N THR A 26 5.68 -15.35 8.85
CA THR A 26 6.62 -16.22 9.57
C THR A 26 6.46 -17.67 9.12
N GLN A 27 7.51 -18.48 9.31
CA GLN A 27 7.46 -19.92 9.09
C GLN A 27 7.67 -20.66 10.44
N PRO A 28 6.81 -21.63 10.81
CA PRO A 28 5.57 -22.03 10.13
C PRO A 28 4.56 -20.88 10.05
N ILE A 29 3.66 -20.91 9.04
CA ILE A 29 2.66 -19.85 8.82
C ILE A 29 1.84 -19.68 10.10
N GLY A 30 2.08 -18.58 10.81
CA GLY A 30 1.44 -18.30 12.09
C GLY A 30 1.56 -16.85 12.56
N GLY A 31 2.21 -15.98 11.79
CA GLY A 31 2.40 -14.58 12.14
C GLY A 31 2.89 -13.73 10.97
N THR A 32 3.00 -12.44 11.23
CA THR A 32 3.43 -11.41 10.28
C THR A 32 4.54 -10.59 10.90
N VAL A 33 5.59 -10.32 10.13
CA VAL A 33 6.69 -9.41 10.52
C VAL A 33 6.82 -8.33 9.46
N PHE A 34 6.75 -7.07 9.88
CA PHE A 34 6.95 -5.93 9.00
C PHE A 34 8.44 -5.79 8.64
N THR A 35 8.72 -5.60 7.35
CA THR A 35 10.10 -5.53 6.83
C THR A 35 10.74 -4.15 6.99
N GLY A 36 9.94 -3.14 7.36
CA GLY A 36 10.41 -1.78 7.69
C GLY A 36 10.73 -0.90 6.49
N GLU A 37 11.16 -1.46 5.36
CA GLU A 37 11.34 -0.71 4.11
C GLU A 37 9.97 -0.28 3.56
N VAL A 38 9.68 1.01 3.63
CA VAL A 38 8.43 1.60 3.15
C VAL A 38 8.61 2.05 1.71
N PRO A 39 7.85 1.52 0.74
CA PRO A 39 7.95 1.95 -0.64
C PRO A 39 7.36 3.36 -0.82
N GLU A 40 7.83 4.09 -1.83
CA GLU A 40 7.45 5.49 -2.07
C GLU A 40 5.96 5.71 -2.37
N ASN A 41 5.21 4.64 -2.64
CA ASN A 41 3.77 4.68 -2.90
C ASN A 41 2.94 4.23 -1.70
N PHE A 42 3.52 4.15 -0.50
CA PHE A 42 2.80 3.79 0.72
C PHE A 42 2.78 4.95 1.72
N GLU A 43 1.60 5.28 2.23
CA GLU A 43 1.40 6.25 3.32
C GLU A 43 0.99 5.48 4.59
N PRO A 44 1.84 5.44 5.64
CA PRO A 44 1.50 4.80 6.91
C PRO A 44 0.30 5.47 7.58
N ASP A 45 -0.56 4.66 8.20
CA ASP A 45 -1.65 5.17 9.03
C ASP A 45 -1.12 5.63 10.40
N PRO A 46 -1.26 6.92 10.77
CA PRO A 46 -0.76 7.42 12.05
C PRO A 46 -1.49 6.82 13.26
N ASP A 47 -2.70 6.32 13.08
CA ASP A 47 -3.56 5.79 14.15
C ASP A 47 -3.52 4.26 14.24
N ALA A 48 -2.91 3.57 13.28
CA ALA A 48 -2.86 2.11 13.21
C ALA A 48 -1.47 1.59 12.80
N ALA A 49 -0.64 1.28 13.81
CA ALA A 49 0.71 0.78 13.60
C ALA A 49 0.75 -0.47 12.71
N GLY A 50 1.53 -0.41 11.63
CA GLY A 50 1.68 -1.51 10.67
C GLY A 50 0.61 -1.56 9.58
N LEU A 51 -0.33 -0.60 9.55
CA LEU A 51 -1.28 -0.41 8.46
C LEU A 51 -1.01 0.90 7.72
N GLY A 52 -1.61 1.05 6.54
CA GLY A 52 -1.53 2.26 5.73
C GLY A 52 -2.12 2.07 4.34
N THR A 53 -1.96 3.08 3.50
CA THR A 53 -2.55 3.15 2.17
C THR A 53 -1.48 3.02 1.10
N TYR A 54 -1.62 2.04 0.21
CA TYR A 54 -0.87 1.95 -1.04
C TYR A 54 -1.56 2.74 -2.14
N TYR A 55 -0.80 3.59 -2.81
CA TYR A 55 -1.18 4.32 -4.01
C TYR A 55 -0.59 3.64 -5.25
N CYS A 56 -1.07 4.03 -6.43
CA CYS A 56 -0.59 3.46 -7.68
C CYS A 56 0.94 3.67 -7.79
N PRO A 57 1.74 2.60 -8.00
CA PRO A 57 3.20 2.74 -8.07
C PRO A 57 3.66 3.57 -9.27
N ASN A 58 2.83 3.71 -10.30
CA ASN A 58 3.13 4.48 -11.49
C ASN A 58 2.81 5.98 -11.35
N CYS A 59 1.57 6.33 -10.98
CA CYS A 59 1.15 7.75 -10.95
C CYS A 59 1.06 8.37 -9.55
N LYS A 60 1.00 7.57 -8.48
CA LYS A 60 0.82 8.01 -7.08
C LYS A 60 -0.35 9.01 -6.88
N GLU A 61 -1.33 9.00 -7.78
CA GLU A 61 -2.44 9.94 -7.74
C GLU A 61 -3.22 9.82 -6.42
N GLY A 62 -3.49 10.97 -5.80
CA GLY A 62 -4.21 11.04 -4.52
C GLY A 62 -3.35 10.79 -3.29
N MET A 63 -2.04 10.53 -3.45
CA MET A 63 -1.08 10.47 -2.35
C MET A 63 -0.72 11.88 -1.90
N ASN A 64 -0.74 12.15 -0.60
CA ASN A 64 -0.32 13.45 -0.08
C ASN A 64 1.22 13.47 0.02
N ALA A 65 1.87 14.36 -0.75
CA ALA A 65 3.32 14.44 -0.80
C ALA A 65 3.97 15.14 0.42
N GLU A 66 3.19 15.58 1.42
CA GLU A 66 3.61 16.56 2.44
C GLU A 66 3.55 16.04 3.89
N ARG A 67 3.97 14.79 4.14
CA ARG A 67 4.20 14.30 5.51
C ARG A 67 5.58 13.69 5.67
#